data_AF-A0A8T6UX08-F1
#
_entry.id   AF-A0A8T6UX08-F1
#
_cell.length_a   1.000
_cell.length_b   1.000
_cell.length_c   1.000
_cell.angle_alpha   90.00
_cell.angle_beta   90.00
_cell.angle_gamma   90.00
#
_symmetry.space_group_name_H-M   'P 1'
#
loop_
_entity.id
_entity.type
_entity.pdbx_description
1 polymer ?
#
loop_
_entity_poly.entity_id
_entity_poly.type
_entity_poly.pdbx_seq_one_letter_code
_entity_poly.pdbx_strand_id
1 'polypeptide(L)' 'MQIHHFVGEFDVGEDLVYVVVAGAHRQSVFPVLEEAVERYKEGAPIFKKEYVIDKEGVNKSRWIGERETL' A
#
# COMPACT_ATOMS: atom_id res chain seq x y z
N MET A 1 -16.91 -6.13 1.35
CA MET A 1 -15.62 -5.42 1.20
C MET A 1 -14.55 -6.46 0.92
N GLN A 2 -13.62 -6.15 0.02
CA GLN A 2 -12.50 -7.01 -0.31
C GLN A 2 -11.23 -6.17 -0.38
N ILE A 3 -10.12 -6.72 0.10
CA ILE A 3 -8.78 -6.13 -0.01
C ILE A 3 -7.87 -7.19 -0.62
N HIS A 4 -7.30 -6.87 -1.77
CA HIS A 4 -6.35 -7.72 -2.47
C HIS A 4 -5.02 -7.00 -2.53
N HIS A 5 -4.01 -7.52 -1.85
CA HIS A 5 -2.66 -6.99 -1.86
C HIS A 5 -1.75 -7.94 -2.64
N PHE A 6 -0.98 -7.39 -3.59
CA PHE A 6 -0.01 -8.16 -4.35
C PHE A 6 1.34 -8.19 -3.61
N VAL A 7 2.06 -9.31 -3.74
CA VAL A 7 3.39 -9.50 -3.15
C VAL A 7 4.34 -9.94 -4.25
N GLY A 8 5.53 -9.35 -4.28
CA GLY A 8 6.52 -9.59 -5.33
C GLY A 8 7.39 -8.37 -5.59
N GLU A 9 8.01 -8.36 -6.76
CA GLU A 9 8.72 -7.20 -7.30
C GLU A 9 7.78 -6.46 -8.25
N PHE A 10 7.84 -5.13 -8.23
CA PHE A 10 6.97 -4.26 -9.01
C PHE A 10 7.77 -3.10 -9.60
N ASP A 11 7.49 -2.77 -10.86
CA ASP A 11 7.98 -1.59 -11.54
C ASP A 11 7.17 -0.34 -11.14
N VAL A 12 7.75 0.84 -11.40
CA VAL A 12 7.09 2.12 -11.11
C VAL A 12 5.82 2.24 -11.95
N GLY A 13 4.68 2.36 -11.27
CA GLY A 13 3.37 2.52 -11.89
C GLY A 13 2.52 1.25 -11.90
N GLU A 14 3.05 0.11 -11.45
CA GLU A 14 2.27 -1.12 -11.29
C GLU A 14 1.36 -1.07 -10.05
N ASP A 15 0.24 -1.78 -10.12
CA ASP A 15 -0.75 -1.85 -9.06
C ASP A 15 -0.26 -2.73 -7.89
N LEU A 16 -0.44 -2.24 -6.66
CA LEU A 16 -0.01 -2.93 -5.44
C LEU A 16 -1.16 -3.44 -4.58
N VAL A 17 -2.29 -2.73 -4.59
CA VAL A 17 -3.45 -3.08 -3.76
C VAL A 17 -4.74 -2.62 -4.41
N TYR A 18 -5.76 -3.48 -4.36
CA TYR A 18 -7.14 -3.12 -4.68
C TYR A 18 -8.00 -3.20 -3.42
N VAL A 19 -8.71 -2.12 -3.12
CA VAL A 19 -9.71 -2.06 -2.05
C VAL A 19 -11.07 -1.81 -2.68
N VAL A 20 -12.00 -2.75 -2.47
CA VAL A 20 -13.33 -2.72 -3.10
C VAL A 20 -14.41 -2.72 -2.02
N VAL A 21 -15.26 -1.70 -2.06
CA VAL A 21 -16.45 -1.58 -1.21
C VAL A 21 -17.67 -1.41 -2.11
N ALA A 22 -18.67 -2.27 -1.92
CA ALA A 22 -19.95 -2.20 -2.61
C ALA A 22 -21.06 -1.91 -1.59
N GLY A 23 -21.98 -1.01 -1.93
CA GLY A 23 -23.09 -0.61 -1.08
C GLY A 23 -24.17 0.12 -1.87
N ALA A 24 -25.37 0.21 -1.30
CA ALA A 24 -26.55 0.74 -2.01
C ALA A 24 -26.47 2.23 -2.36
N HIS A 25 -25.75 3.02 -1.55
CA HIS A 25 -25.61 4.47 -1.75
C HIS A 25 -24.15 4.89 -1.57
N ARG A 26 -23.68 5.81 -2.40
CA ARG A 26 -22.30 6.30 -2.33
C ARG A 26 -21.97 6.89 -0.94
N GLN A 27 -22.94 7.51 -0.27
CA GLN A 27 -22.78 8.10 1.06
C GLN A 27 -22.42 7.06 2.13
N SER A 28 -22.83 5.80 1.97
CA SER A 28 -22.44 4.73 2.88
C SER A 28 -21.15 4.02 2.46
N VAL A 29 -20.78 4.09 1.18
CA VAL A 29 -19.58 3.42 0.65
C VAL A 29 -18.29 4.18 0.95
N PHE A 30 -18.27 5.50 0.73
CA PHE A 30 -17.05 6.29 0.87
C PHE A 30 -16.43 6.27 2.29
N PRO A 31 -17.20 6.46 3.38
CA PRO A 31 -16.63 6.40 4.72
C PRO A 31 -16.03 5.02 5.05
N VAL A 32 -16.68 3.95 4.59
CA VAL A 32 -16.20 2.58 4.79
C VAL A 32 -14.92 2.32 3.99
N LEU A 33 -14.82 2.85 2.77
CA LEU A 33 -13.62 2.74 1.95
C LEU A 33 -12.42 3.43 2.61
N GLU A 34 -12.62 4.64 3.13
CA GLU A 34 -11.58 5.40 3.82
C GLU A 34 -11.10 4.66 5.07
N GLU A 35 -12.03 4.23 5.93
CA GLU A 35 -11.73 3.48 7.14
C GLU A 35 -11.02 2.14 6.82
N ALA A 36 -11.42 1.45 5.76
CA ALA A 36 -10.81 0.20 5.33
C ALA A 36 -9.34 0.40 4.91
N VAL A 37 -9.03 1.47 4.19
CA VAL A 37 -7.67 1.80 3.76
C VAL A 37 -6.80 2.16 4.97
N GLU A 38 -7.33 2.94 5.91
CA GLU A 38 -6.58 3.34 7.10
C GLU A 38 -6.21 2.12 7.94
N ARG A 39 -7.20 1.29 8.29
CA ARG A 39 -6.97 0.06 9.06
C ARG A 39 -6.05 -0.92 8.36
N TYR A 40 -6.13 -1.02 7.03
CA TYR A 40 -5.22 -1.85 6.25
C TYR A 40 -3.78 -1.36 6.35
N LYS A 41 -3.55 -0.05 6.22
CA LYS A 41 -2.21 0.53 6.31
C LYS A 41 -1.62 0.47 7.71
N GLU A 42 -2.45 0.54 8.75
CA GLU A 42 -2.01 0.47 10.15
C GLU A 42 -1.83 -0.97 10.65
N GLY A 43 -2.69 -1.90 10.23
CA GLY A 43 -2.77 -3.24 10.83
C GLY A 43 -2.13 -4.37 10.03
N ALA A 44 -1.83 -4.17 8.74
CA ALA A 44 -1.29 -5.23 7.91
C ALA A 44 0.25 -5.32 8.04
N PRO A 45 0.82 -6.49 8.41
CA PRO A 45 2.27 -6.66 8.54
C PRO A 45 2.93 -6.83 7.17
N ILE A 46 2.95 -5.74 6.40
CA ILE A 46 3.49 -5.69 5.03
C ILE A 46 4.79 -4.89 5.05
N PHE A 47 5.87 -5.50 4.57
CA PHE A 47 7.18 -4.88 4.47
C PHE A 47 7.47 -4.52 3.01
N LYS A 48 7.81 -3.25 2.74
CA LYS A 48 8.21 -2.83 1.39
C LYS A 48 9.72 -2.59 1.33
N LYS A 49 10.33 -2.96 0.22
CA LYS A 49 11.73 -2.64 -0.08
C LYS A 49 11.76 -1.78 -1.33
N GLU A 50 12.35 -0.60 -1.24
CA GLU A 50 12.49 0.32 -2.36
C GLU A 50 13.85 0.11 -3.03
N TYR A 51 13.85 0.09 -4.36
CA TYR A 51 15.04 0.12 -5.20
C TYR A 51 15.14 1.48 -5.88
N VAL A 52 16.33 2.10 -5.83
CA VAL A 52 16.58 3.44 -6.36
C VAL A 52 17.89 3.40 -7.14
N ILE A 53 17.85 3.91 -8.37
CA ILE A 53 19.05 4.18 -9.17
C ILE A 53 19.50 5.60 -8.86
N ASP A 54 20.74 5.77 -8.39
CA ASP A 54 21.28 7.10 -8.14
C ASP A 54 21.74 7.80 -9.42
N LYS A 55 22.23 9.05 -9.27
CA LYS A 55 22.67 9.88 -10.41
C LYS A 55 23.86 9.31 -11.16
N GLU A 56 24.61 8.39 -10.55
CA GLU A 56 25.77 7.73 -11.15
C GLU A 56 25.39 6.37 -11.77
N GLY A 57 24.11 5.99 -11.72
CA GLY A 57 23.60 4.74 -12.26
C GLY A 57 23.74 3.54 -11.31
N VAL A 58 24.06 3.76 -10.04
CA VAL A 58 24.25 2.69 -9.06
C VAL A 58 22.91 2.29 -8.43
N ASN A 59 22.59 1.00 -8.47
CA ASN A 59 21.42 0.41 -7.80
C ASN A 59 21.62 0.40 -6.28
N LYS A 60 20.74 1.10 -5.56
CA LYS A 60 20.64 1.09 -4.10
C LYS A 60 19.30 0.52 -3.68
N SER A 61 19.24 -0.16 -2.54
CA SER A 61 17.98 -0.66 -1.99
C SER A 61 17.86 -0.42 -0.50
N ARG A 62 16.66 -0.15 -0.02
CA ARG A 62 16.37 0.08 1.41
C ARG A 62 15.04 -0.56 1.80
N TRP A 63 15.01 -1.19 2.96
CA TRP A 63 13.75 -1.58 3.59
C TRP A 63 13.06 -0.33 4.12
N ILE A 64 11.76 -0.23 3.90
CA ILE A 64 10.90 0.77 4.49
C ILE A 64 9.95 0.04 5.43
N GLY A 65 10.10 0.32 6.72
CA GLY A 65 9.21 -0.12 7.79
C GLY A 65 8.65 1.09 8.54
N GLU A 66 7.60 0.85 9.32
CA GLU A 66 6.80 1.82 10.10
C GLU A 66 7.65 2.90 10.80
N ARG A 67 7.04 4.09 10.99
CA ARG A 67 7.56 5.18 11.83
C ARG A 67 8.27 4.56 13.04
N GLU A 68 9.47 5.02 13.38
CA GLU A 68 10.06 4.73 14.68
C GLU A 68 8.99 4.99 15.75
N THR A 69 8.43 3.93 16.32
CA THR A 69 7.58 4.05 17.49
C THR A 69 8.55 4.43 18.61
N LEU A 70 8.55 5.73 18.94
CA LEU A 70 9.18 6.24 20.16
C LEU A 70 8.59 5.55 21.40
#